data_AF-A0A1G1QC44-F1
#
_entry.id   AF-A0A1G1QC44-F1
#
_cell.length_a   1.000
_cell.length_b   1.000
_cell.length_c   1.000
_cell.angle_alpha   90.00
_cell.angle_beta   90.00
_cell.angle_gamma   90.00
#
_symmetry.space_group_name_H-M   'P 1'
#
loop_
_entity.id
_entity.type
_entity.pdbx_description
1 polymer ?
#
loop_
_entity_poly.entity_id
_entity_poly.type
_entity_poly.pdbx_seq_one_letter_code
_entity_poly.pdbx_strand_id
1 'polypeptide(L)'
;MKNRGFTLIELVMVIVIIGILAAVAIPRFTNLRRDAQQASCDGNTGAIRGALSAYYAKAAINPTWDISDRGTSGFPKVISSGLFLSCFIMGGALPICPASTAISYNARYASTGVITKHSHP
;
A
#
# COMPACT_ATOMS: atom_id res chain seq x y z
N MET A 1 -36.26 -16.06 44.13
CA MET A 1 -35.36 -15.10 43.45
C MET A 1 -36.21 -14.28 42.48
N LYS A 2 -36.25 -12.96 42.62
CA LYS A 2 -37.12 -12.10 41.79
C LYS A 2 -36.37 -11.78 40.49
N ASN A 3 -36.69 -12.49 39.42
CA ASN A 3 -36.16 -12.17 38.09
C ASN A 3 -36.72 -10.81 37.66
N ARG A 4 -35.87 -9.78 37.67
CA ARG A 4 -36.20 -8.50 37.04
C ARG A 4 -36.11 -8.69 35.54
N GLY A 5 -37.26 -8.81 34.87
CA GLY A 5 -37.32 -8.80 33.41
C GLY A 5 -36.93 -7.42 32.89
N PHE A 6 -36.15 -7.40 31.80
CA PHE A 6 -35.85 -6.18 31.05
C PHE A 6 -37.15 -5.56 30.56
N THR A 7 -37.29 -4.24 30.66
CA THR A 7 -38.51 -3.60 30.16
C THR A 7 -38.43 -3.46 28.64
N LEU A 8 -39.56 -3.62 27.94
CA LEU A 8 -39.60 -3.45 26.48
C LEU A 8 -39.12 -2.06 26.07
N ILE A 9 -39.43 -1.04 26.87
CA ILE A 9 -39.02 0.35 26.61
C ILE A 9 -37.50 0.53 26.71
N GLU A 10 -36.84 -0.18 27.62
CA GLU A 10 -35.38 -0.11 27.81
C GLU A 10 -34.65 -0.71 26.61
N LEU A 11 -35.17 -1.81 26.05
CA LEU A 11 -34.62 -2.37 24.81
C LEU A 11 -34.85 -1.46 23.60
N VAL A 12 -36.04 -0.85 23.49
CA VAL A 12 -36.39 0.05 22.38
C VAL A 12 -35.57 1.34 22.41
N MET A 13 -35.37 1.95 23.58
CA MET A 13 -34.56 3.15 23.71
C MET A 13 -33.10 2.91 23.27
N VAL A 14 -32.53 1.75 23.62
CA VAL A 14 -31.14 1.40 23.29
C VAL A 14 -30.92 1.28 21.79
N ILE A 15 -31.81 0.59 21.06
CA ILE A 15 -31.67 0.45 19.60
C ILE A 15 -31.85 1.79 18.89
N VAL A 16 -32.69 2.70 19.43
CA VAL A 16 -32.85 4.05 18.89
C VAL A 16 -31.57 4.86 19.05
N ILE A 17 -30.95 4.83 20.23
CA ILE A 17 -29.69 5.54 20.47
C ILE A 17 -28.57 4.99 19.58
N ILE A 18 -28.41 3.66 19.51
CA ILE A 18 -27.40 3.02 18.65
C ILE A 18 -27.68 3.34 17.17
N GLY A 19 -28.95 3.41 16.74
CA GLY A 19 -29.33 3.79 15.39
C GLY A 19 -28.87 5.19 14.99
N ILE A 20 -29.04 6.18 15.88
CA ILE A 20 -28.59 7.56 15.65
C ILE A 20 -27.05 7.62 15.59
N LEU A 21 -26.38 6.96 16.54
CA LEU A 21 -24.91 6.92 16.56
C LEU A 21 -24.35 6.26 15.30
N ALA A 22 -24.96 5.16 14.83
CA ALA A 22 -24.55 4.47 13.62
C ALA A 22 -24.73 5.33 12.37
N ALA A 23 -25.86 6.04 12.24
CA ALA A 23 -26.14 6.89 11.08
C ALA A 23 -25.07 7.98 10.86
N VAL A 24 -24.55 8.57 11.95
CA VAL A 24 -23.50 9.60 11.87
C VAL A 24 -22.10 8.98 11.77
N ALA A 25 -21.86 7.84 12.41
CA ALA A 25 -20.54 7.20 12.43
C ALA A 25 -20.16 6.52 11.11
N ILE A 26 -21.10 5.85 10.44
CA ILE A 26 -20.85 5.10 9.19
C ILE A 26 -20.18 5.94 8.10
N PRO A 27 -20.68 7.13 7.69
CA PRO A 27 -20.06 7.89 6.61
C PRO A 27 -18.66 8.42 6.98
N ARG A 28 -18.42 8.71 8.26
CA ARG A 28 -17.07 9.09 8.72
C ARG A 28 -16.12 7.89 8.67
N PHE A 29 -16.58 6.73 9.09
CA PHE A 29 -15.78 5.52 9.12
C PHE A 29 -15.41 5.03 7.72
N THR A 30 -16.30 5.15 6.73
CA THR A 30 -15.99 4.80 5.34
C THR A 30 -14.93 5.71 4.73
N ASN A 31 -14.98 7.02 5.00
CA ASN A 31 -13.95 7.96 4.55
C ASN A 31 -12.61 7.68 5.22
N LEU A 32 -12.59 7.51 6.55
CA LEU A 32 -11.36 7.18 7.29
C LEU A 32 -10.73 5.87 6.80
N ARG A 33 -11.54 4.87 6.44
CA ARG A 33 -11.03 3.63 5.84
C ARG A 33 -10.36 3.87 4.50
N ARG A 34 -10.95 4.69 3.62
CA ARG A 34 -10.37 5.05 2.31
C ARG A 34 -9.05 5.80 2.50
N ASP A 35 -9.04 6.79 3.39
CA ASP A 35 -7.84 7.57 3.69
C ASP A 35 -6.72 6.69 4.27
N ALA A 36 -7.05 5.76 5.16
CA ALA A 36 -6.08 4.80 5.72
C ALA A 36 -5.53 3.84 4.65
N GLN A 37 -6.38 3.36 3.74
CA GLN A 37 -5.96 2.54 2.61
C GLN A 37 -5.03 3.34 1.68
N GLN A 38 -5.34 4.60 1.40
CA GLN A 38 -4.50 5.48 0.59
C GLN A 38 -3.15 5.74 1.25
N ALA A 39 -3.13 6.10 2.54
CA ALA A 39 -1.88 6.31 3.29
C ALA A 39 -1.01 5.06 3.32
N SER A 40 -1.62 3.87 3.38
CA SER A 40 -0.90 2.59 3.29
C SER A 40 -0.28 2.39 1.90
N CYS A 41 -1.02 2.74 0.83
CA CYS A 41 -0.49 2.72 -0.53
C CYS A 41 0.70 3.67 -0.70
N ASP A 42 0.59 4.90 -0.19
CA ASP A 42 1.66 5.90 -0.23
C ASP A 42 2.90 5.39 0.50
N GLY A 43 2.74 4.81 1.69
CA GLY A 43 3.84 4.18 2.43
C GLY A 43 4.53 3.07 1.63
N ASN A 44 3.75 2.21 0.97
CA ASN A 44 4.27 1.15 0.10
C ASN A 44 5.08 1.73 -1.08
N THR A 45 4.59 2.81 -1.73
CA THR A 45 5.36 3.45 -2.81
C THR A 45 6.66 4.06 -2.32
N GLY A 46 6.68 4.63 -1.10
CA GLY A 46 7.89 5.14 -0.45
C GLY A 46 8.92 4.05 -0.19
N ALA A 47 8.48 2.88 0.32
CA ALA A 47 9.34 1.72 0.54
C ALA A 47 9.98 1.24 -0.78
N ILE A 48 9.21 1.15 -1.87
CA ILE A 48 9.72 0.74 -3.18
C ILE A 48 10.74 1.77 -3.72
N ARG A 49 10.49 3.08 -3.53
CA ARG A 49 11.45 4.14 -3.92
C ARG A 49 12.78 4.02 -3.17
N GLY A 50 12.74 3.73 -1.87
CA GLY A 50 13.94 3.50 -1.06
C GLY A 50 14.71 2.24 -1.48
N ALA A 51 14.00 1.16 -1.80
CA ALA A 51 14.62 -0.04 -2.36
C ALA A 51 15.30 0.23 -3.71
N LEU A 52 14.67 1.01 -4.59
CA LEU A 52 15.22 1.40 -5.89
C LEU A 52 16.49 2.25 -5.77
N SER A 53 16.52 3.21 -4.84
CA SER A 53 17.72 4.03 -4.60
C SER A 53 18.88 3.20 -4.05
N ALA A 54 18.58 2.25 -3.17
CA ALA A 54 19.59 1.33 -2.63
C ALA A 54 20.14 0.37 -3.70
N TYR A 55 19.29 -0.13 -4.60
CA TYR A 55 19.70 -0.93 -5.76
C TYR A 55 20.68 -0.15 -6.65
N TYR A 56 20.35 1.11 -6.96
CA TYR A 56 21.22 1.99 -7.75
C TYR A 56 22.57 2.24 -7.08
N ALA A 57 22.57 2.55 -5.78
CA ALA A 57 23.80 2.76 -5.03
C ALA A 57 24.73 1.54 -5.06
N LYS A 58 24.17 0.32 -5.00
CA LYS A 58 24.96 -0.92 -5.15
C LYS A 58 25.47 -1.13 -6.58
N ALA A 59 24.64 -0.88 -7.58
CA ALA A 59 25.02 -1.00 -8.99
C ALA A 59 26.13 -0.01 -9.39
N ALA A 60 26.16 1.18 -8.78
CA ALA A 60 27.20 2.19 -9.01
C ALA A 60 28.59 1.78 -8.49
N ILE A 61 28.66 0.97 -7.42
CA ILE A 61 29.92 0.56 -6.79
C ILE A 61 30.44 -0.76 -7.39
N ASN A 62 29.56 -1.66 -7.79
CA ASN A 62 29.91 -2.97 -8.37
C ASN A 62 29.04 -3.25 -9.61
N PRO A 63 29.51 -2.94 -10.84
CA PRO A 63 28.70 -3.08 -12.06
C PRO A 63 28.52 -4.53 -12.54
N THR A 64 29.04 -5.52 -11.81
CA THR A 64 29.10 -6.94 -12.21
C THR A 64 27.93 -7.81 -11.72
N TRP A 65 26.91 -7.24 -11.07
CA TRP A 65 25.68 -7.95 -10.74
C TRP A 65 24.84 -8.18 -12.02
N ASP A 66 25.22 -9.21 -12.78
CA ASP A 66 24.46 -9.92 -13.82
C ASP A 66 23.71 -9.06 -14.87
N ILE A 67 24.50 -8.58 -15.83
CA ILE A 67 24.48 -8.82 -17.29
C ILE A 67 23.20 -9.33 -18.02
N SER A 68 22.22 -9.96 -17.40
CA SER A 68 20.94 -10.27 -18.05
C SER A 68 20.03 -9.05 -18.23
N ASP A 69 20.32 -7.95 -17.53
CA ASP A 69 19.74 -6.61 -17.71
C ASP A 69 20.77 -5.62 -18.29
N ARG A 70 21.53 -6.01 -19.34
CA ARG A 70 22.50 -5.10 -19.99
C ARG A 70 21.79 -3.92 -20.66
N GLY A 71 21.74 -2.83 -19.92
CA GLY A 71 21.36 -1.50 -20.37
C GLY A 71 21.68 -0.42 -19.34
N THR A 72 22.97 -0.29 -19.00
CA THR A 72 23.62 0.96 -18.55
C THR A 72 23.19 1.51 -17.18
N SER A 73 23.95 1.21 -16.10
CA SER A 73 24.06 2.03 -14.87
C SER A 73 22.78 2.76 -14.42
N GLY A 74 21.65 2.06 -14.43
CA GLY A 74 20.36 2.67 -14.67
C GLY A 74 19.23 2.04 -13.90
N PHE A 75 18.14 2.78 -13.69
CA PHE A 75 16.96 2.23 -13.02
C PHE A 75 16.43 0.98 -13.74
N PRO A 76 16.01 -0.07 -13.01
CA PRO A 76 15.51 -1.30 -13.60
C PRO A 76 14.30 -1.01 -14.50
N LYS A 77 14.30 -1.47 -15.75
CA LYS A 77 13.20 -1.20 -16.69
C LYS A 77 11.86 -1.79 -16.23
N VAL A 78 11.92 -2.85 -15.42
CA VAL A 78 10.78 -3.47 -14.76
C VAL A 78 11.14 -3.76 -13.29
N ILE A 79 10.29 -3.34 -12.36
CA ILE A 79 10.49 -3.62 -10.91
C ILE A 79 10.03 -5.02 -10.51
N SER A 80 9.60 -5.83 -11.47
CA SER A 80 9.22 -7.24 -11.32
C SER A 80 10.37 -8.21 -11.61
N SER A 81 11.59 -7.72 -11.91
CA SER A 81 12.75 -8.59 -12.08
C SER A 81 13.12 -9.24 -10.75
N GLY A 82 13.22 -10.58 -10.74
CA GLY A 82 13.36 -11.38 -9.52
C GLY A 82 14.56 -11.01 -8.65
N LEU A 83 15.60 -10.38 -9.20
CA LEU A 83 16.79 -9.92 -8.49
C LEU A 83 16.55 -8.68 -7.61
N PHE A 84 15.70 -7.74 -8.04
CA PHE A 84 15.33 -6.58 -7.22
C PHE A 84 14.48 -7.02 -6.01
N LEU A 85 13.45 -7.82 -6.27
CA LEU A 85 12.55 -8.27 -5.21
C LEU A 85 13.27 -9.14 -4.19
N SER A 86 14.07 -10.12 -4.62
CA SER A 86 14.72 -11.04 -3.69
C SER A 86 15.79 -10.41 -2.80
N CYS A 87 16.42 -9.30 -3.22
CA CYS A 87 17.50 -8.66 -2.45
C CYS A 87 17.06 -7.39 -1.70
N PHE A 88 16.01 -6.71 -2.15
CA PHE A 88 15.61 -5.41 -1.60
C PHE A 88 14.18 -5.35 -1.06
N ILE A 89 13.34 -6.36 -1.33
CA ILE A 89 11.99 -6.46 -0.77
C ILE A 89 11.84 -7.80 -0.05
N MET A 90 11.79 -7.77 1.28
CA MET A 90 11.62 -9.00 2.06
C MET A 90 10.33 -9.72 1.65
N GLY A 91 10.44 -10.99 1.23
CA GLY A 91 9.32 -11.79 0.75
C GLY A 91 9.21 -11.90 -0.78
N GLY A 92 10.07 -11.23 -1.55
CA GLY A 92 10.18 -11.47 -2.98
C GLY A 92 8.95 -11.06 -3.81
N ALA A 93 8.04 -10.28 -3.23
CA ALA A 93 6.83 -9.76 -3.87
C ALA A 93 6.70 -8.25 -3.57
N LEU A 94 6.18 -7.46 -4.52
CA LEU A 94 5.88 -6.05 -4.27
C LEU A 94 4.73 -5.94 -3.26
N PRO A 95 4.78 -4.95 -2.35
CA PRO A 95 3.71 -4.73 -1.40
C PRO A 95 2.43 -4.32 -2.14
N ILE A 96 1.34 -5.03 -1.87
CA ILE A 96 0.04 -4.80 -2.52
C ILE A 96 -0.62 -3.58 -1.90
N CYS A 97 -1.16 -2.71 -2.75
CA CYS A 97 -1.93 -1.55 -2.35
C CYS A 97 -3.36 -1.99 -1.95
N PRO A 98 -3.83 -1.71 -0.71
CA PRO A 98 -5.17 -2.12 -0.28
C PRO A 98 -6.31 -1.34 -0.97
N ALA A 99 -6.00 -0.20 -1.60
CA ALA A 99 -6.96 0.59 -2.39
C ALA A 99 -7.00 0.21 -3.88
N SER A 100 -5.94 -0.41 -4.42
CA SER A 100 -5.89 -0.88 -5.81
C SER A 100 -4.76 -1.89 -6.04
N THR A 101 -4.92 -2.81 -6.99
CA THR A 101 -3.90 -3.82 -7.29
C THR A 101 -2.79 -3.32 -8.23
N ALA A 102 -2.81 -2.07 -8.69
CA ALA A 102 -1.93 -1.58 -9.76
C ALA A 102 -1.04 -0.40 -9.32
N ILE A 103 0.22 -0.70 -8.98
CA ILE A 103 1.29 0.29 -8.89
C ILE A 103 1.87 0.50 -10.30
N SER A 104 1.83 1.73 -10.82
CA SER A 104 2.36 2.07 -12.14
C SER A 104 3.81 2.55 -12.04
N TYR A 105 4.73 1.71 -12.50
CA TYR A 105 6.15 2.02 -12.64
C TYR A 105 6.45 2.63 -14.01
N ASN A 106 7.14 3.77 -14.05
CA ASN A 106 7.64 4.33 -15.31
C ASN A 106 9.16 4.43 -15.24
N ALA A 107 9.84 3.62 -16.04
CA ALA A 107 11.24 3.84 -16.36
C ALA A 107 11.34 4.77 -17.57
N ARG A 108 11.70 6.04 -17.35
CA ARG A 108 12.18 6.90 -18.44
C ARG A 108 13.66 6.60 -18.64
N TYR A 109 13.96 5.94 -19.76
CA TYR A 109 15.30 5.66 -20.31
C TYR A 109 16.38 5.36 -19.25
N ALA A 110 16.62 4.10 -18.85
CA ALA A 110 17.83 3.61 -18.15
C ALA A 110 18.56 4.55 -17.14
N SER A 111 17.90 5.55 -16.57
CA SER A 111 18.57 6.72 -15.97
C SER A 111 17.64 7.42 -15.01
N THR A 112 16.32 7.37 -15.22
CA THR A 112 15.33 7.88 -14.25
C THR A 112 14.10 6.97 -14.15
N GLY A 113 14.05 6.12 -13.13
CA GLY A 113 12.91 5.28 -12.80
C GLY A 113 12.14 5.88 -11.64
N VAL A 114 10.85 6.16 -11.83
CA VAL A 114 10.01 6.78 -10.80
C VAL A 114 8.70 6.00 -10.69
N ILE A 115 8.24 5.78 -9.45
CA ILE A 115 6.87 5.34 -9.21
C ILE A 115 5.95 6.49 -9.58
N THR A 116 5.43 6.49 -10.80
CA THR A 116 4.70 7.64 -11.35
C THR A 116 3.30 7.80 -10.77
N LYS A 117 2.62 6.68 -10.51
CA LYS A 117 1.24 6.67 -10.03
C LYS A 117 0.98 5.39 -9.26
N HIS A 118 0.16 5.48 -8.23
CA HIS A 118 -0.65 4.36 -7.78
C HIS A 118 -2.09 4.82 -8.04
N SER A 119 -2.85 4.01 -8.80
CA SER A 119 -4.18 4.42 -9.28
C SER A 119 -5.21 4.18 -8.20
N HIS A 120 -6.08 5.15 -7.93
CA HIS A 120 -7.29 4.97 -7.13
C HIS A 120 -8.50 5.28 -8.02
N PRO A 121 -9.62 4.56 -7.90
CA PRO A 121 -10.90 5.04 -8.40
C PRO A 121 -11.43 6.24 -7.60
#